data_AF-A0A7D8UVV5-F1
#
_entry.id   AF-A0A7D8UVV5-F1
#
_cell.length_a   1.000
_cell.length_b   1.000
_cell.length_c   1.000
_cell.angle_alpha   90.00
_cell.angle_beta   90.00
_cell.angle_gamma   90.00
#
_symmetry.space_group_name_H-M   'P 1'
#
loop_
_entity.id
_entity.type
_entity.pdbx_description
1 polymer ?
#
loop_
_entity_poly.entity_id
_entity_poly.type
_entity_poly.pdbx_seq_one_letter_code
_entity_poly.pdbx_strand_id
1 'polypeptide(L)'
;MVLEFPTSRNGWKLDAVGLLAVIGETTTEKCAEPMTASYLCLLPRLIPAPQALIRPNRRESLAKAPASIVGVHTGMVQAQLPYIANQIHPIADIPPYDVRVLRIRHNPSIHFPTNTPDDESGMMGAPVRRTTNLERAMSFVVPPRPQPLMKTKAMAPHNIISVLSTFLTIGLLIWAIVIGDGAATIAIVLLSCATTLFCAAALWTPPNRLSTWELSVKVPPGDVVIRTGYGAFLVIRCDERVARELYFGTEEVVQVITRGFGSCVGVGTVVFMVAVIMMGNCSWTMQAALAVTYLLLNAVYWFAALLPSKTHWEFPRYQWEDVTPEDARNMYRDTTGGDSGRPSFTRSLWKAILETKSVAWVRKGGAAPNTPAWNRWLDLAESNAQDSNRDWPFMEEKQKIVG
;
A
#
# COMPACT_ATOMS: atom_id res chain seq x y z
N MET A 1 30.00 -24.76 -36.38
CA MET A 1 28.54 -24.66 -36.53
C MET A 1 28.25 -23.18 -36.71
N VAL A 2 27.95 -22.75 -37.94
CA VAL A 2 27.68 -21.34 -38.26
C VAL A 2 26.21 -21.08 -37.97
N LEU A 3 25.93 -20.05 -37.19
CA LEU A 3 24.55 -19.63 -36.92
C LEU A 3 24.01 -18.94 -38.17
N GLU A 4 23.16 -19.63 -38.93
CA GLU A 4 22.46 -19.05 -40.07
C GLU A 4 21.22 -18.29 -39.58
N PHE A 5 21.26 -16.96 -39.70
CA PHE A 5 20.11 -16.10 -39.43
C PHE A 5 19.26 -15.93 -40.69
N PRO A 6 17.92 -15.82 -40.58
CA PRO A 6 17.06 -15.59 -41.72
C PRO A 6 17.40 -14.25 -42.40
N THR A 7 17.71 -14.31 -43.70
CA THR A 7 18.12 -13.15 -44.50
C THR A 7 16.95 -12.39 -45.13
N SER A 8 15.75 -12.98 -45.14
CA SER A 8 14.55 -12.37 -45.73
C SER A 8 13.47 -12.10 -44.68
N ARG A 9 12.70 -11.02 -44.88
CA ARG A 9 11.58 -10.61 -44.02
C ARG A 9 10.53 -11.72 -43.83
N ASN A 10 10.31 -12.55 -44.85
CA ASN A 10 9.36 -13.67 -44.79
C ASN A 10 9.87 -14.87 -43.96
N GLY A 11 11.17 -14.92 -43.66
CA GLY A 11 11.77 -15.93 -42.79
C GLY A 11 11.59 -15.64 -41.30
N TRP A 12 11.38 -14.38 -40.93
CA TRP A 12 11.10 -13.98 -39.55
C TRP A 12 9.59 -14.04 -39.26
N LYS A 13 9.17 -15.07 -38.53
CA LYS A 13 7.81 -15.17 -37.97
C LYS A 13 7.82 -14.65 -36.54
N LEU A 14 7.31 -13.44 -36.33
CA LEU A 14 7.16 -12.88 -34.99
C LEU A 14 5.82 -13.35 -34.39
N ASP A 15 5.87 -14.24 -33.42
CA ASP A 15 4.67 -14.67 -32.69
C ASP A 15 4.32 -13.66 -31.59
N ALA A 16 3.61 -12.59 -31.98
CA ALA A 16 3.14 -11.56 -31.06
C ALA A 16 2.12 -12.10 -30.04
N VAL A 17 1.44 -13.21 -30.33
CA VAL A 17 0.41 -13.81 -29.47
C VAL A 17 1.05 -14.45 -28.24
N GLY A 18 2.11 -15.24 -28.43
CA GLY A 18 2.88 -15.80 -27.31
C GLY A 18 3.52 -14.72 -26.43
N LEU A 19 3.95 -13.62 -27.03
CA LEU A 19 4.57 -12.49 -26.34
C LEU A 19 3.56 -11.75 -25.44
N LEU A 20 2.32 -11.54 -25.91
CA LEU A 20 1.25 -10.91 -25.15
C LEU A 20 0.82 -11.72 -23.91
N ALA A 21 0.87 -13.05 -24.01
CA ALA A 21 0.40 -13.96 -22.97
C ALA A 21 1.31 -13.95 -21.73
N VAL A 22 2.61 -13.71 -21.90
CA VAL A 22 3.61 -13.89 -20.82
C VAL A 22 4.23 -12.56 -20.39
N ILE A 23 4.35 -11.58 -21.29
CA ILE A 23 5.08 -10.35 -20.96
C ILE A 23 4.25 -9.46 -20.04
N GLY A 24 4.75 -9.32 -18.82
CA GLY A 24 4.33 -8.31 -17.87
C GLY A 24 3.27 -8.74 -16.87
N GLU A 25 2.87 -10.01 -16.84
CA GLU A 25 1.86 -10.53 -15.89
C GLU A 25 2.22 -10.16 -14.44
N THR A 26 3.46 -10.46 -14.03
CA THR A 26 3.95 -10.15 -12.67
C THR A 26 4.06 -8.64 -12.40
N THR A 27 4.33 -7.83 -13.43
CA THR A 27 4.43 -6.37 -13.28
C THR A 27 3.06 -5.72 -13.14
N THR A 28 2.08 -6.19 -13.93
CA THR A 28 0.69 -5.76 -13.88
C THR A 28 0.04 -6.19 -12.58
N GLU A 29 0.33 -7.40 -12.09
CA GLU A 29 -0.16 -7.88 -10.80
C GLU A 29 0.32 -6.98 -9.64
N LYS A 30 1.61 -6.62 -9.60
CA LYS A 30 2.17 -5.71 -8.58
C LYS A 30 1.60 -4.29 -8.66
N CYS A 31 1.22 -3.84 -9.86
CA CYS A 31 0.62 -2.54 -10.07
C CYS A 31 -0.91 -2.55 -9.94
N ALA A 32 -1.53 -3.72 -9.72
CA ALA A 32 -2.97 -3.87 -9.75
C ALA A 32 -3.64 -3.03 -8.66
N GLU A 33 -3.15 -3.06 -7.41
CA GLU A 33 -3.68 -2.28 -6.29
C GLU A 33 -3.73 -0.78 -6.58
N PRO A 34 -2.60 -0.09 -6.89
CA PRO A 34 -2.62 1.34 -7.13
C PRO A 34 -3.37 1.68 -8.43
N MET A 35 -3.25 0.87 -9.48
CA MET A 35 -3.91 1.12 -10.76
C MET A 35 -5.44 1.11 -10.64
N THR A 36 -6.00 0.16 -9.88
CA THR A 36 -7.46 -0.06 -9.77
C THR A 36 -8.11 0.76 -8.65
N ALA A 37 -7.35 1.65 -8.01
CA ALA A 37 -7.86 2.58 -7.01
C ALA A 37 -8.24 3.96 -7.59
N SER A 38 -8.05 4.16 -8.90
CA SER A 38 -8.36 5.40 -9.61
C SER A 38 -9.33 5.10 -10.75
N TYR A 39 -10.34 5.95 -10.95
CA TYR A 39 -11.28 5.83 -12.07
C TYR A 39 -10.62 5.96 -13.45
N LEU A 40 -9.39 6.49 -13.53
CA LEU A 40 -8.60 6.52 -14.77
C LEU A 40 -8.22 5.11 -15.26
N CYS A 41 -8.40 4.06 -14.45
CA CYS A 41 -8.28 2.69 -14.92
C CYS A 41 -9.36 2.30 -15.94
N LEU A 42 -10.49 2.99 -15.98
CA LEU A 42 -11.60 2.72 -16.91
C LEU A 42 -11.34 3.24 -18.33
N LEU A 43 -10.26 3.96 -18.56
CA LEU A 43 -9.92 4.46 -19.89
C LEU A 43 -9.57 3.29 -20.83
N PRO A 44 -10.12 3.26 -22.06
CA PRO A 44 -9.77 2.24 -23.05
C PRO A 44 -8.29 2.38 -23.43
N ARG A 45 -7.51 1.34 -23.16
CA ARG A 45 -6.07 1.30 -23.42
C ARG A 45 -5.58 -0.13 -23.55
N LEU A 46 -4.37 -0.27 -24.08
CA LEU A 46 -3.61 -1.52 -24.05
C LEU A 46 -2.86 -1.63 -22.71
N ILE A 47 -2.94 -2.76 -22.03
CA ILE A 47 -2.08 -3.05 -20.86
C ILE A 47 -1.28 -4.32 -21.10
N PRO A 48 -0.05 -4.42 -20.57
CA PRO A 48 0.68 -5.68 -20.60
C PRO A 48 -0.06 -6.73 -19.77
N ALA A 49 -0.24 -7.93 -20.32
CA ALA A 49 -0.89 -9.07 -19.67
C ALA A 49 -2.17 -8.70 -18.87
N PRO A 50 -3.26 -8.23 -19.51
CA PRO A 50 -4.50 -7.85 -18.83
C PRO A 50 -5.12 -8.98 -18.01
N GLN A 51 -4.85 -10.23 -18.38
CA GLN A 51 -5.25 -11.42 -17.65
C GLN A 51 -4.79 -11.44 -16.19
N ALA A 52 -3.70 -10.73 -15.84
CA ALA A 52 -3.24 -10.61 -14.46
C ALA A 52 -4.28 -9.94 -13.53
N LEU A 53 -5.24 -9.19 -14.08
CA LEU A 53 -6.34 -8.57 -13.34
C LEU A 53 -7.53 -9.52 -13.14
N ILE A 54 -7.58 -10.62 -13.88
CA ILE A 54 -8.65 -11.61 -13.81
C ILE A 54 -8.46 -12.41 -12.53
N ARG A 55 -9.40 -12.26 -11.60
CA ARG A 55 -9.49 -13.12 -10.42
C ARG A 55 -10.79 -13.93 -10.48
N PRO A 56 -10.74 -15.24 -10.20
CA PRO A 56 -11.93 -16.08 -10.24
C PRO A 56 -12.95 -15.67 -9.17
N ASN A 57 -12.46 -15.19 -8.04
CA ASN A 57 -13.28 -14.71 -6.93
C ASN A 57 -13.04 -13.22 -6.69
N ARG A 58 -14.10 -12.58 -6.18
CA ARG A 58 -14.02 -11.20 -5.70
C ARG A 58 -12.95 -11.07 -4.63
N ARG A 59 -12.23 -9.96 -4.66
CA ARG A 59 -11.26 -9.61 -3.63
C ARG A 59 -11.98 -9.19 -2.34
N GLU A 60 -11.68 -9.90 -1.26
CA GLU A 60 -12.22 -9.59 0.08
C GLU A 60 -11.30 -8.64 0.87
N SER A 61 -9.98 -8.77 0.69
CA SER A 61 -8.96 -8.00 1.41
C SER A 61 -7.82 -7.56 0.51
N LEU A 62 -7.15 -6.47 0.89
CA LEU A 62 -5.88 -6.05 0.30
C LEU A 62 -4.74 -7.01 0.70
N ALA A 63 -3.61 -6.90 0.00
CA ALA A 63 -2.44 -7.76 0.22
C ALA A 63 -1.77 -7.40 1.54
N LYS A 64 -1.81 -8.31 2.52
CA LYS A 64 -1.21 -8.09 3.85
C LYS A 64 0.26 -8.52 3.85
N ALA A 65 1.09 -7.80 4.61
CA ALA A 65 2.50 -8.13 4.76
C ALA A 65 2.74 -9.02 6.00
N PRO A 66 3.68 -9.98 5.95
CA PRO A 66 3.98 -10.85 7.10
C PRO A 66 4.78 -10.07 8.16
N ALA A 67 4.09 -9.61 9.21
CA ALA A 67 4.70 -9.00 10.38
C ALA A 67 3.77 -9.15 11.59
N SER A 68 4.35 -9.40 12.76
CA SER A 68 3.59 -9.54 13.99
C SER A 68 3.36 -8.16 14.61
N ILE A 69 2.11 -7.79 14.77
CA ILE A 69 1.65 -6.54 15.37
C ILE A 69 1.12 -6.86 16.76
N VAL A 70 1.53 -6.07 17.74
CA VAL A 70 1.06 -6.20 19.12
C VAL A 70 0.74 -4.83 19.69
N GLY A 71 -0.46 -4.67 20.25
CA GLY A 71 -0.83 -3.49 21.01
C GLY A 71 -0.16 -3.51 22.37
N VAL A 72 0.56 -2.45 22.73
CA VAL A 72 1.31 -2.34 24.00
C VAL A 72 0.38 -2.40 25.20
N HIS A 73 -0.70 -1.61 25.15
CA HIS A 73 -1.66 -1.49 26.26
C HIS A 73 -2.83 -2.46 26.12
N THR A 74 -3.36 -2.65 24.91
CA THR A 74 -4.50 -3.54 24.66
C THR A 74 -4.12 -5.02 24.68
N GLY A 75 -2.89 -5.33 24.25
CA GLY A 75 -2.45 -6.71 24.05
C GLY A 75 -3.13 -7.44 22.90
N MET A 76 -3.80 -6.71 22.00
CA MET A 76 -4.29 -7.27 20.74
C MET A 76 -3.09 -7.71 19.90
N VAL A 77 -3.18 -8.90 19.30
CA VAL A 77 -2.12 -9.47 18.47
C VAL A 77 -2.66 -9.77 17.08
N GLN A 78 -1.92 -9.37 16.05
CA GLN A 78 -2.25 -9.69 14.65
C GLN A 78 -0.98 -10.12 13.92
N ALA A 79 -1.01 -11.28 13.27
CA ALA A 79 0.18 -11.87 12.63
C ALA A 79 0.52 -11.28 11.25
N GLN A 80 -0.30 -10.37 10.72
CA GLN A 80 -0.15 -9.80 9.40
C GLN A 80 -0.43 -8.30 9.41
N LEU A 81 0.50 -7.49 8.90
CA LEU A 81 0.33 -6.05 8.73
C LEU A 81 -0.70 -5.75 7.63
N PRO A 82 -1.76 -4.98 7.93
CA PRO A 82 -2.68 -4.47 6.93
C PRO A 82 -1.96 -3.70 5.81
N TYR A 83 -2.50 -3.75 4.59
CA TYR A 83 -1.90 -3.13 3.41
C TYR A 83 -1.68 -1.63 3.61
N ILE A 84 -2.68 -0.92 4.15
CA ILE A 84 -2.64 0.52 4.31
C ILE A 84 -1.54 0.91 5.30
N ALA A 85 -1.42 0.18 6.41
CA ALA A 85 -0.33 0.38 7.36
C ALA A 85 1.04 0.17 6.69
N ASN A 86 1.18 -0.89 5.88
CA ASN A 86 2.41 -1.16 5.14
C ASN A 86 2.74 -0.10 4.07
N GLN A 87 1.74 0.62 3.53
CA GLN A 87 1.99 1.73 2.60
C GLN A 87 2.50 2.99 3.31
N ILE A 88 2.09 3.23 4.56
CA ILE A 88 2.56 4.37 5.37
C ILE A 88 4.02 4.14 5.79
N HIS A 89 4.33 2.95 6.29
CA HIS A 89 5.66 2.53 6.71
C HIS A 89 5.99 1.18 6.07
N PRO A 90 6.66 1.16 4.90
CA PRO A 90 7.06 -0.08 4.26
C PRO A 90 8.01 -0.87 5.14
N ILE A 91 7.58 -2.07 5.57
CA ILE A 91 8.42 -2.94 6.41
C ILE A 91 9.72 -3.34 5.68
N ALA A 92 9.66 -3.43 4.34
CA ALA A 92 10.80 -3.78 3.49
C ALA A 92 11.95 -2.76 3.56
N ASP A 93 11.67 -1.50 3.90
CA ASP A 93 12.67 -0.43 3.99
C ASP A 93 13.39 -0.41 5.34
N ILE A 94 13.00 -1.29 6.27
CA ILE A 94 13.58 -1.36 7.62
C ILE A 94 14.73 -2.39 7.60
N PRO A 95 15.98 -1.96 7.89
CA PRO A 95 17.11 -2.87 7.91
C PRO A 95 17.01 -3.87 9.07
N PRO A 96 17.70 -5.02 8.97
CA PRO A 96 17.67 -6.04 10.02
C PRO A 96 18.17 -5.48 11.36
N TYR A 97 17.51 -5.89 12.45
CA TYR A 97 17.82 -5.47 13.83
C TYR A 97 17.73 -3.97 14.12
N ASP A 98 17.13 -3.18 13.22
CA ASP A 98 16.91 -1.75 13.44
C ASP A 98 15.69 -1.52 14.36
N VAL A 99 15.69 -0.40 15.08
CA VAL A 99 14.55 0.03 15.89
C VAL A 99 14.15 1.43 15.47
N ARG A 100 12.90 1.59 15.05
CA ARG A 100 12.36 2.90 14.68
C ARG A 100 11.16 3.25 15.53
N VAL A 101 11.05 4.53 15.89
CA VAL A 101 9.93 5.06 16.67
C VAL A 101 9.20 6.09 15.84
N LEU A 102 7.98 5.77 15.42
CA LEU A 102 7.12 6.67 14.66
C LEU A 102 6.02 7.19 15.57
N ARG A 103 5.67 8.47 15.41
CA ARG A 103 4.48 9.05 16.03
C ARG A 103 3.43 9.27 14.96
N ILE A 104 2.25 8.66 15.11
CA ILE A 104 1.13 8.81 14.16
C ILE A 104 -0.04 9.47 14.88
N ARG A 105 -0.57 10.55 14.27
CA ARG A 105 -1.71 11.31 14.78
C ARG A 105 -2.74 11.54 13.68
N HIS A 106 -3.98 11.77 14.06
CA HIS A 106 -4.98 12.29 13.13
C HIS A 106 -4.64 13.72 12.74
N ASN A 107 -4.88 14.05 11.47
CA ASN A 107 -4.72 15.41 10.98
C ASN A 107 -5.78 16.33 11.65
N PRO A 108 -5.38 17.41 12.34
CA PRO A 108 -6.32 18.31 13.02
C PRO A 108 -7.19 19.12 12.04
N SER A 109 -6.82 19.16 10.76
CA SER A 109 -7.59 19.83 9.69
C SER A 109 -8.93 19.15 9.39
N ILE A 110 -9.23 18.02 10.05
CA ILE A 110 -10.54 17.38 10.00
C ILE A 110 -11.49 18.23 10.86
N HIS A 111 -12.11 19.23 10.23
CA HIS A 111 -13.34 19.82 10.76
C HIS A 111 -14.42 18.76 10.73
N PHE A 112 -14.57 18.01 11.81
CA PHE A 112 -15.81 17.33 12.10
C PHE A 112 -16.88 18.43 12.24
N PRO A 113 -18.03 18.34 11.55
CA PRO A 113 -19.11 19.30 11.75
C PRO A 113 -19.49 19.26 13.23
N THR A 114 -19.06 20.28 13.97
CA THR A 114 -19.30 20.37 15.40
C THR A 114 -20.74 20.79 15.54
N ASN A 115 -21.66 19.82 15.67
CA ASN A 115 -22.99 20.10 16.17
C ASN A 115 -22.87 20.36 17.67
N THR A 116 -22.29 21.48 18.07
CA THR A 116 -22.64 22.08 19.36
C THR A 116 -24.06 22.59 19.21
N PRO A 117 -25.04 22.13 20.03
CA PRO A 117 -26.19 22.96 20.30
C PRO A 117 -25.62 24.28 20.85
N ASP A 118 -26.04 25.40 20.29
CA ASP A 118 -25.70 26.71 20.81
C ASP A 118 -26.21 26.80 22.26
N ASP A 119 -25.36 26.47 23.23
CA ASP A 119 -25.58 26.85 24.62
C ASP A 119 -25.37 28.36 24.69
N GLU A 120 -26.48 29.09 24.65
CA GLU A 120 -26.60 30.46 25.08
C GLU A 120 -26.14 30.57 26.54
N SER A 121 -24.85 30.75 26.77
CA SER A 121 -24.29 31.09 28.07
C SER A 121 -23.10 32.01 27.84
N GLY A 122 -23.36 33.30 28.01
CA GLY A 122 -22.50 34.38 27.57
C GLY A 122 -21.11 34.41 28.18
N MET A 123 -20.14 34.79 27.37
CA MET A 123 -19.13 35.79 27.75
C MET A 123 -18.61 36.50 26.50
N MET A 124 -18.54 37.82 26.62
CA MET A 124 -18.31 38.80 25.58
C MET A 124 -16.81 38.93 25.28
N GLY A 125 -16.40 38.84 24.00
CA GLY A 125 -15.17 39.49 23.51
C GLY A 125 -14.14 38.62 22.77
N ALA A 126 -14.33 38.44 21.46
CA ALA A 126 -13.23 38.40 20.48
C ALA A 126 -13.78 38.69 19.06
N PRO A 127 -13.09 39.47 18.19
CA PRO A 127 -13.63 39.86 16.90
C PRO A 127 -13.56 38.69 15.90
N VAL A 128 -14.72 38.14 15.55
CA VAL A 128 -14.88 37.10 14.53
C VAL A 128 -14.72 37.72 13.14
N ARG A 129 -13.71 37.24 12.42
CA ARG A 129 -13.44 37.56 11.01
C ARG A 129 -14.68 37.22 10.17
N ARG A 130 -15.29 38.22 9.53
CA ARG A 130 -16.46 38.08 8.63
C ARG A 130 -16.14 37.11 7.49
N THR A 131 -16.53 35.85 7.63
CA THR A 131 -16.72 34.93 6.50
C THR A 131 -18.14 35.13 5.97
N THR A 132 -18.26 35.25 4.66
CA THR A 132 -19.50 35.61 3.96
C THR A 132 -20.56 34.51 4.07
N ASN A 133 -21.82 34.90 4.31
CA ASN A 133 -22.96 34.02 4.61
C ASN A 133 -23.24 32.90 3.58
N LEU A 134 -22.73 33.02 2.34
CA LEU A 134 -22.93 32.02 1.29
C LEU A 134 -22.16 30.71 1.56
N GLU A 135 -20.93 30.79 2.08
CA GLU A 135 -20.12 29.61 2.42
C GLU A 135 -20.74 28.84 3.59
N ARG A 136 -21.31 29.57 4.56
CA ARG A 136 -21.99 28.99 5.73
C ARG A 136 -23.31 28.30 5.34
N ALA A 137 -24.05 28.87 4.38
CA ALA A 137 -25.27 28.25 3.86
C ALA A 137 -24.97 26.99 3.03
N MET A 138 -23.91 26.99 2.21
CA MET A 138 -23.49 25.79 1.46
C MET A 138 -22.94 24.68 2.36
N SER A 139 -22.23 25.02 3.45
CA SER A 139 -21.73 24.02 4.41
C SER A 139 -22.83 23.33 5.22
N PHE A 140 -24.04 23.92 5.29
CA PHE A 140 -25.21 23.33 5.95
C PHE A 140 -25.96 22.32 5.08
N VAL A 141 -25.84 22.40 3.75
CA VAL A 141 -26.63 21.57 2.82
C VAL A 141 -25.88 20.31 2.37
N VAL A 142 -24.55 20.29 2.46
CA VAL A 142 -23.73 19.11 2.14
C VAL A 142 -22.76 18.87 3.28
N PRO A 143 -22.96 17.83 4.13
CA PRO A 143 -21.95 17.49 5.13
C PRO A 143 -20.62 17.24 4.40
N PRO A 144 -19.49 17.78 4.90
CA PRO A 144 -18.20 17.57 4.27
C PRO A 144 -17.97 16.07 4.11
N ARG A 145 -17.76 15.61 2.86
CA ARG A 145 -17.52 14.19 2.59
C ARG A 145 -16.34 13.75 3.47
N PRO A 146 -16.50 12.70 4.30
CA PRO A 146 -15.41 12.25 5.16
C PRO A 146 -14.20 11.92 4.31
N GLN A 147 -13.05 12.47 4.67
CA GLN A 147 -11.82 12.29 3.91
C GLN A 147 -11.51 10.78 3.85
N PRO A 148 -11.23 10.24 2.64
CA PRO A 148 -10.90 8.84 2.50
C PRO A 148 -9.62 8.53 3.28
N LEU A 149 -9.57 7.34 3.88
CA LEU A 149 -8.44 6.90 4.67
C LEU A 149 -7.15 6.82 3.83
N MET A 150 -7.30 6.45 2.55
CA MET A 150 -6.23 6.42 1.56
C MET A 150 -6.78 6.94 0.23
N LYS A 151 -6.04 7.82 -0.44
CA LYS A 151 -6.42 8.38 -1.75
C LYS A 151 -5.27 8.18 -2.73
N THR A 152 -5.59 7.87 -3.98
CA THR A 152 -4.60 7.91 -5.07
C THR A 152 -4.23 9.35 -5.40
N LYS A 153 -2.94 9.62 -5.56
CA LYS A 153 -2.48 10.93 -6.04
C LYS A 153 -3.04 11.19 -7.44
N ALA A 154 -3.45 12.42 -7.73
CA ALA A 154 -3.89 12.79 -9.07
C ALA A 154 -2.78 12.50 -10.11
N MET A 155 -1.53 12.82 -9.76
CA MET A 155 -0.32 12.56 -10.55
C MET A 155 0.40 11.27 -10.14
N ALA A 156 -0.35 10.23 -9.74
CA ALA A 156 0.27 8.93 -9.48
C ALA A 156 0.83 8.35 -10.80
N PRO A 157 1.98 7.66 -10.78
CA PRO A 157 2.61 7.09 -11.98
C PRO A 157 1.64 6.26 -12.85
N HIS A 158 0.78 5.45 -12.22
CA HIS A 158 -0.21 4.63 -12.92
C HIS A 158 -1.26 5.46 -13.66
N ASN A 159 -1.65 6.63 -13.15
CA ASN A 159 -2.61 7.53 -13.81
C ASN A 159 -1.97 8.16 -15.05
N ILE A 160 -0.72 8.60 -14.94
CA ILE A 160 0.04 9.15 -16.08
C ILE A 160 0.22 8.07 -17.15
N ILE A 161 0.59 6.85 -16.76
CA ILE A 161 0.76 5.71 -17.67
C ILE A 161 -0.58 5.32 -18.31
N SER A 162 -1.68 5.37 -17.56
CA SER A 162 -3.02 5.10 -18.09
C SER A 162 -3.37 6.07 -19.24
N VAL A 163 -3.14 7.36 -19.02
CA VAL A 163 -3.40 8.41 -20.01
C VAL A 163 -2.45 8.29 -21.21
N LEU A 164 -1.15 8.12 -20.97
CA LEU A 164 -0.16 7.95 -22.04
C LEU A 164 -0.44 6.72 -22.89
N SER A 165 -0.82 5.62 -22.24
CA SER A 165 -1.18 4.38 -22.92
C SER A 165 -2.46 4.54 -23.75
N THR A 166 -3.46 5.30 -23.28
CA THR A 166 -4.63 5.62 -24.09
C THR A 166 -4.25 6.40 -25.35
N PHE A 167 -3.36 7.40 -25.25
CA PHE A 167 -2.86 8.11 -26.43
C PHE A 167 -2.09 7.19 -27.38
N LEU A 168 -1.27 6.29 -26.85
CA LEU A 168 -0.54 5.30 -27.65
C LEU A 168 -1.49 4.35 -28.38
N THR A 169 -2.55 3.88 -27.72
CA THR A 169 -3.59 3.05 -28.32
C THR A 169 -4.34 3.78 -29.43
N ILE A 170 -4.68 5.06 -29.23
CA ILE A 170 -5.31 5.89 -30.27
C ILE A 170 -4.37 6.05 -31.47
N GLY A 171 -3.08 6.31 -31.23
CA GLY A 171 -2.07 6.43 -32.28
C GLY A 171 -1.94 5.14 -33.11
N LEU A 172 -1.90 3.98 -32.45
CA LEU A 172 -1.88 2.68 -33.11
C LEU A 172 -3.15 2.40 -33.91
N LEU A 173 -4.31 2.80 -33.41
CA LEU A 173 -5.58 2.64 -34.11
C LEU A 173 -5.61 3.49 -35.39
N ILE A 174 -5.19 4.76 -35.32
CA ILE A 174 -5.09 5.63 -36.50
C ILE A 174 -4.11 5.04 -37.51
N TRP A 175 -2.96 4.57 -37.04
CA TRP A 175 -1.95 3.93 -37.89
C TRP A 175 -2.49 2.68 -38.59
N ALA A 176 -3.23 1.82 -37.88
CA ALA A 176 -3.86 0.63 -38.44
C ALA A 176 -4.90 0.98 -39.53
N ILE A 177 -5.67 2.05 -39.33
CA ILE A 177 -6.66 2.54 -40.31
C ILE A 177 -5.96 3.06 -41.58
N VAL A 178 -4.84 3.80 -41.44
CA VAL A 178 -4.07 4.33 -42.58
C VAL A 178 -3.46 3.20 -43.41
N ILE A 179 -3.00 2.12 -42.77
CA ILE A 179 -2.49 0.92 -43.46
C ILE A 179 -3.61 0.09 -44.10
N GLY A 180 -4.86 0.26 -43.65
CA GLY A 180 -6.00 -0.53 -44.10
C GLY A 180 -6.05 -1.94 -43.51
N ASP A 181 -5.43 -2.16 -42.33
CA ASP A 181 -5.39 -3.47 -41.66
C ASP A 181 -6.64 -3.67 -40.79
N GLY A 182 -7.69 -4.25 -41.37
CA GLY A 182 -8.96 -4.53 -40.69
C GLY A 182 -8.81 -5.44 -39.47
N ALA A 183 -7.95 -6.46 -39.53
CA ALA A 183 -7.74 -7.37 -38.41
C ALA A 183 -7.08 -6.66 -37.22
N ALA A 184 -6.07 -5.82 -37.49
CA ALA A 184 -5.43 -5.00 -36.44
C ALA A 184 -6.39 -4.00 -35.79
N THR A 185 -7.23 -3.31 -36.59
CA THR A 185 -8.18 -2.33 -36.05
C THR A 185 -9.18 -2.97 -35.09
N ILE A 186 -9.78 -4.10 -35.48
CA ILE A 186 -10.72 -4.86 -34.64
C ILE A 186 -9.99 -5.37 -33.39
N ALA A 187 -8.77 -5.91 -33.53
CA ALA A 187 -8.00 -6.39 -32.39
C ALA A 187 -7.72 -5.28 -31.35
N ILE A 188 -7.29 -4.09 -31.78
CA ILE A 188 -6.99 -2.96 -30.89
C ILE A 188 -8.26 -2.49 -30.16
N VAL A 189 -9.38 -2.40 -30.86
CA VAL A 189 -10.67 -1.99 -30.26
C VAL A 189 -11.13 -3.02 -29.21
N LEU A 190 -11.08 -4.31 -29.55
CA LEU A 190 -11.48 -5.37 -28.63
C LEU A 190 -10.54 -5.48 -27.42
N LEU A 191 -9.21 -5.34 -27.61
CA LEU A 191 -8.24 -5.31 -26.51
C LEU A 191 -8.48 -4.13 -25.56
N SER A 192 -8.80 -2.97 -26.11
CA SER A 192 -9.12 -1.78 -25.32
C SER A 192 -10.40 -1.98 -24.51
N CYS A 193 -11.44 -2.55 -25.14
CA CYS A 193 -12.70 -2.89 -24.48
C CYS A 193 -12.49 -3.94 -23.36
N ALA A 194 -11.76 -5.02 -23.64
CA ALA A 194 -11.43 -6.05 -22.65
C ALA A 194 -10.71 -5.44 -21.43
N THR A 195 -9.73 -4.56 -21.67
CA THR A 195 -9.02 -3.85 -20.60
C THR A 195 -9.97 -3.03 -19.73
N THR A 196 -10.91 -2.28 -20.33
CA THR A 196 -11.90 -1.53 -19.55
C THR A 196 -12.79 -2.44 -18.71
N LEU A 197 -13.22 -3.60 -19.24
CA LEU A 197 -14.04 -4.57 -18.50
C LEU A 197 -13.29 -5.16 -17.31
N PHE A 198 -12.02 -5.54 -17.49
CA PHE A 198 -11.18 -6.05 -16.40
C PHE A 198 -10.91 -4.98 -15.35
N CYS A 199 -10.57 -3.76 -15.76
CA CYS A 199 -10.37 -2.65 -14.83
C CYS A 199 -11.66 -2.28 -14.08
N ALA A 200 -12.82 -2.34 -14.74
CA ALA A 200 -14.11 -2.11 -14.10
C ALA A 200 -14.43 -3.18 -13.05
N ALA A 201 -14.15 -4.46 -13.34
CA ALA A 201 -14.31 -5.57 -12.39
C ALA A 201 -13.33 -5.47 -11.21
N ALA A 202 -12.12 -4.94 -11.44
CA ALA A 202 -11.08 -4.81 -10.42
C ALA A 202 -11.15 -3.48 -9.64
N LEU A 203 -11.94 -2.51 -10.09
CA LEU A 203 -12.05 -1.18 -9.48
C LEU A 203 -12.52 -1.28 -8.03
N TRP A 204 -11.73 -0.70 -7.13
CA TRP A 204 -12.00 -0.75 -5.70
C TRP A 204 -11.90 0.61 -5.05
N THR A 205 -12.57 0.74 -3.92
CA THR A 205 -12.51 1.92 -3.06
C THR A 205 -12.26 1.48 -1.62
N PRO A 206 -11.42 2.21 -0.86
CA PRO A 206 -11.21 1.90 0.55
C PRO A 206 -12.53 2.11 1.30
N PRO A 207 -12.84 1.26 2.30
CA PRO A 207 -14.03 1.44 3.11
C PRO A 207 -13.92 2.77 3.84
N ASN A 208 -14.94 3.62 3.69
CA ASN A 208 -14.99 4.89 4.39
C ASN A 208 -15.44 4.64 5.83
N ARG A 209 -14.53 4.09 6.66
CA ARG A 209 -14.77 3.92 8.10
C ARG A 209 -14.87 5.31 8.71
N LEU A 210 -16.09 5.76 8.93
CA LEU A 210 -16.37 6.76 9.93
C LEU A 210 -16.11 6.07 11.27
N SER A 211 -15.11 6.54 12.01
CA SER A 211 -15.16 6.39 13.46
C SER A 211 -16.42 7.11 13.88
N THR A 212 -17.48 6.36 14.16
CA THR A 212 -18.70 6.87 14.78
C THR A 212 -18.32 7.79 15.94
N TRP A 213 -18.91 8.97 15.91
CA TRP A 213 -18.89 9.95 16.99
C TRP A 213 -19.14 9.27 18.33
N GLU A 214 -18.18 9.34 19.24
CA GLU A 214 -18.47 9.37 20.67
C GLU A 214 -17.55 10.41 21.31
N LEU A 215 -18.14 11.13 22.26
CA LEU A 215 -17.77 12.41 22.85
C LEU A 215 -16.28 12.58 23.16
N SER A 216 -15.91 13.84 23.45
CA SER A 216 -14.67 14.31 24.07
C SER A 216 -14.27 13.52 25.34
N VAL A 217 -14.00 12.24 25.20
CA VAL A 217 -13.47 11.34 26.21
C VAL A 217 -11.99 11.20 25.89
N LYS A 218 -11.16 11.44 26.90
CA LYS A 218 -9.71 11.27 26.82
C LYS A 218 -9.41 9.84 26.36
N VAL A 219 -8.97 9.71 25.11
CA VAL A 219 -8.65 8.41 24.50
C VAL A 219 -7.39 7.87 25.18
N PRO A 220 -7.36 6.60 25.62
CA PRO A 220 -6.16 6.00 26.17
C PRO A 220 -5.05 5.88 25.10
N PRO A 221 -3.78 5.79 25.53
CA PRO A 221 -2.68 5.52 24.62
C PRO A 221 -2.86 4.15 23.96
N GLY A 222 -2.67 4.10 22.65
CA GLY A 222 -2.86 2.92 21.80
C GLY A 222 -1.59 2.44 21.13
N ASP A 223 -0.44 2.61 21.80
CA ASP A 223 0.87 2.32 21.21
C ASP A 223 0.93 0.89 20.64
N VAL A 224 1.53 0.75 19.46
CA VAL A 224 1.62 -0.51 18.71
C VAL A 224 3.08 -0.83 18.42
N VAL A 225 3.48 -2.09 18.63
CA VAL A 225 4.79 -2.60 18.21
C VAL A 225 4.62 -3.56 17.05
N ILE A 226 5.39 -3.34 16.00
CA ILE A 226 5.48 -4.23 14.86
C ILE A 226 6.84 -4.90 14.87
N ARG A 227 6.83 -6.22 14.84
CA ARG A 227 8.01 -7.08 14.72
C ARG A 227 8.10 -7.61 13.30
N THR A 228 9.25 -7.38 12.66
CA THR A 228 9.54 -7.90 11.32
C THR A 228 10.18 -9.29 11.39
N GLY A 229 10.16 -10.03 10.27
CA GLY A 229 10.85 -11.33 10.16
C GLY A 229 12.37 -11.24 10.31
N TYR A 230 12.96 -10.06 10.08
CA TYR A 230 14.41 -9.82 10.16
C TYR A 230 14.88 -9.37 11.56
N GLY A 231 14.01 -9.42 12.58
CA GLY A 231 14.35 -9.04 13.95
C GLY A 231 14.43 -7.54 14.20
N ALA A 232 13.85 -6.73 13.30
CA ALA A 232 13.68 -5.30 13.49
C ALA A 232 12.35 -5.00 14.21
N PHE A 233 12.30 -3.89 14.94
CA PHE A 233 11.13 -3.45 15.68
C PHE A 233 10.73 -2.04 15.25
N LEU A 234 9.44 -1.85 15.01
CA LEU A 234 8.85 -0.55 14.74
C LEU A 234 7.85 -0.23 15.85
N VAL A 235 8.16 0.76 16.66
CA VAL A 235 7.32 1.25 17.74
C VAL A 235 6.51 2.43 17.23
N ILE A 236 5.20 2.29 17.17
CA ILE A 236 4.28 3.35 16.76
C ILE A 236 3.61 3.91 18.00
N ARG A 237 3.87 5.19 18.28
CA ARG A 237 3.19 5.97 19.30
C ARG A 237 1.94 6.59 18.71
N CYS A 238 0.77 6.14 19.13
CA CYS A 238 -0.50 6.58 18.59
C CYS A 238 -1.64 6.44 19.61
N ASP A 239 -2.77 7.10 19.34
CA ASP A 239 -3.98 6.95 20.14
C ASP A 239 -4.68 5.62 19.81
N GLU A 240 -5.44 5.06 20.75
CA GLU A 240 -6.18 3.80 20.57
C GLU A 240 -7.10 3.80 19.32
N ARG A 241 -7.62 4.97 18.94
CA ARG A 241 -8.43 5.13 17.73
C ARG A 241 -7.63 4.87 16.47
N VAL A 242 -6.43 5.45 16.37
CA VAL A 242 -5.52 5.23 15.23
C VAL A 242 -5.08 3.77 15.20
N ALA A 243 -4.76 3.19 16.37
CA ALA A 243 -4.35 1.81 16.50
C ALA A 243 -5.41 0.84 15.94
N ARG A 244 -6.66 1.03 16.36
CA ARG A 244 -7.79 0.20 15.94
C ARG A 244 -8.17 0.39 14.47
N GLU A 245 -8.05 1.60 13.92
CA GLU A 245 -8.37 1.85 12.52
C GLU A 245 -7.30 1.32 11.57
N LEU A 246 -6.02 1.60 11.87
CA LEU A 246 -4.91 1.38 10.94
C LEU A 246 -4.32 -0.04 11.06
N TYR A 247 -4.27 -0.60 12.27
CA TYR A 247 -3.54 -1.86 12.53
C TYR A 247 -4.46 -3.03 12.84
N PHE A 248 -5.49 -2.84 13.66
CA PHE A 248 -6.41 -3.91 14.07
C PHE A 248 -7.75 -3.89 13.32
N GLY A 249 -7.93 -2.97 12.37
CA GLY A 249 -9.14 -2.85 11.58
C GLY A 249 -9.26 -3.95 10.53
N THR A 250 -10.49 -4.37 10.21
CA THR A 250 -10.71 -5.22 9.04
C THR A 250 -10.42 -4.40 7.76
N GLU A 251 -9.64 -4.92 6.81
CA GLU A 251 -9.41 -4.25 5.52
C GLU A 251 -10.34 -4.84 4.45
N GLU A 252 -11.64 -4.65 4.64
CA GLU A 252 -12.62 -5.09 3.64
C GLU A 252 -12.54 -4.22 2.39
N VAL A 253 -12.34 -4.85 1.23
CA VAL A 253 -12.29 -4.16 -0.05
C VAL A 253 -13.70 -4.07 -0.65
N VAL A 254 -14.21 -2.84 -0.76
CA VAL A 254 -15.45 -2.57 -1.47
C VAL A 254 -15.12 -2.39 -2.96
N GLN A 255 -15.41 -3.42 -3.75
CA GLN A 255 -15.40 -3.30 -5.21
C GLN A 255 -16.59 -2.46 -5.65
N VAL A 256 -16.37 -1.56 -6.61
CA VAL A 256 -17.41 -0.65 -7.11
C VAL A 256 -18.50 -1.44 -7.85
N ILE A 257 -18.10 -2.47 -8.59
CA ILE A 257 -19.02 -3.37 -9.29
C ILE A 257 -19.25 -4.61 -8.44
N THR A 258 -20.37 -4.65 -7.74
CA THR A 258 -20.78 -5.79 -6.90
C THR A 258 -21.71 -6.74 -7.64
N ARG A 259 -22.70 -6.20 -8.36
CA ARG A 259 -23.66 -6.97 -9.17
C ARG A 259 -23.12 -7.09 -10.59
N GLY A 260 -22.82 -8.32 -11.03
CA GLY A 260 -22.32 -8.59 -12.39
C GLY A 260 -20.79 -8.69 -12.52
N PHE A 261 -20.04 -8.81 -11.41
CA PHE A 261 -18.59 -9.07 -11.44
C PHE A 261 -18.23 -10.26 -12.33
N GLY A 262 -18.87 -11.41 -12.11
CA GLY A 262 -18.62 -12.62 -12.91
C GLY A 262 -18.94 -12.44 -14.39
N SER A 263 -20.00 -11.68 -14.72
CA SER A 263 -20.34 -11.37 -16.11
C SER A 263 -19.30 -10.45 -16.75
N CYS A 264 -18.80 -9.42 -16.05
CA CYS A 264 -17.76 -8.54 -16.57
C CYS A 264 -16.46 -9.29 -16.85
N VAL A 265 -16.04 -10.15 -15.92
CA VAL A 265 -14.84 -10.99 -16.08
C VAL A 265 -15.02 -12.02 -17.20
N GLY A 266 -16.18 -12.69 -17.26
CA GLY A 266 -16.48 -13.68 -18.29
C GLY A 266 -16.53 -13.06 -19.70
N VAL A 267 -17.30 -11.98 -19.88
CA VAL A 267 -17.37 -11.25 -21.15
C VAL A 267 -16.01 -10.67 -21.52
N GLY A 268 -15.29 -10.08 -20.57
CA GLY A 268 -13.94 -9.55 -20.78
C GLY A 268 -12.97 -10.62 -21.30
N THR A 269 -13.00 -11.82 -20.72
CA THR A 269 -12.14 -12.94 -21.15
C THR A 269 -12.46 -13.40 -22.57
N VAL A 270 -13.75 -13.52 -22.93
CA VAL A 270 -14.15 -13.90 -24.29
C VAL A 270 -13.74 -12.83 -25.31
N VAL A 271 -14.00 -11.56 -25.01
CA VAL A 271 -13.59 -10.43 -25.86
C VAL A 271 -12.07 -10.42 -26.02
N PHE A 272 -11.32 -10.66 -24.94
CA PHE A 272 -9.86 -10.76 -24.97
C PHE A 272 -9.39 -11.90 -25.88
N MET A 273 -9.93 -13.12 -25.74
CA MET A 273 -9.56 -14.26 -26.59
C MET A 273 -9.79 -13.97 -28.09
N VAL A 274 -10.95 -13.39 -28.44
CA VAL A 274 -11.25 -13.00 -29.84
C VAL A 274 -10.27 -11.94 -30.33
N ALA A 275 -9.91 -10.97 -29.48
CA ALA A 275 -8.96 -9.93 -29.83
C ALA A 275 -7.56 -10.48 -30.11
N VAL A 276 -7.10 -11.46 -29.31
CA VAL A 276 -5.80 -12.12 -29.50
C VAL A 276 -5.76 -12.92 -30.81
N ILE A 277 -6.85 -13.62 -31.15
CA ILE A 277 -6.95 -14.34 -32.43
C ILE A 277 -6.87 -13.36 -33.62
N MET A 278 -7.58 -12.23 -33.54
CA MET A 278 -7.52 -11.20 -34.59
C MET A 278 -6.14 -10.56 -34.70
N MET A 279 -5.46 -10.33 -33.57
CA MET A 279 -4.09 -9.83 -33.54
C MET A 279 -3.10 -10.81 -34.19
N GLY A 280 -3.29 -12.12 -34.01
CA GLY A 280 -2.47 -13.14 -34.69
C GLY A 280 -2.60 -13.14 -36.22
N ASN A 281 -3.71 -12.62 -36.75
CA ASN A 281 -3.98 -12.54 -38.18
C ASN A 281 -3.67 -11.17 -38.81
N CYS A 282 -3.15 -10.22 -38.04
CA CYS A 282 -2.82 -8.90 -38.60
C CYS A 282 -1.52 -8.91 -39.41
N SER A 283 -1.32 -7.86 -40.20
CA SER A 283 -0.13 -7.69 -41.02
C SER A 283 1.13 -7.66 -40.17
N TRP A 284 2.25 -8.14 -40.71
CA TRP A 284 3.54 -8.13 -39.99
C TRP A 284 3.93 -6.73 -39.50
N THR A 285 3.59 -5.68 -40.26
CA THR A 285 3.82 -4.28 -39.85
C THR A 285 3.09 -3.92 -38.57
N MET A 286 1.83 -4.32 -38.45
CA MET A 286 1.03 -4.07 -37.24
C MET A 286 1.43 -5.01 -36.11
N GLN A 287 1.75 -6.27 -36.40
CA GLN A 287 2.26 -7.22 -35.41
C GLN A 287 3.55 -6.70 -34.75
N ALA A 288 4.50 -6.21 -35.55
CA ALA A 288 5.74 -5.63 -35.04
C ALA A 288 5.48 -4.35 -34.22
N ALA A 289 4.62 -3.46 -34.70
CA ALA A 289 4.28 -2.22 -33.99
C ALA A 289 3.61 -2.50 -32.63
N LEU A 290 2.69 -3.47 -32.59
CA LEU A 290 2.04 -3.92 -31.36
C LEU A 290 3.05 -4.56 -30.40
N ALA A 291 3.89 -5.47 -30.89
CA ALA A 291 4.91 -6.13 -30.06
C ALA A 291 5.88 -5.13 -29.42
N VAL A 292 6.38 -4.15 -30.18
CA VAL A 292 7.25 -3.08 -29.66
C VAL A 292 6.50 -2.23 -28.62
N THR A 293 5.25 -1.90 -28.90
CA THR A 293 4.41 -1.14 -27.96
C THR A 293 4.21 -1.89 -26.65
N TYR A 294 3.92 -3.19 -26.70
CA TYR A 294 3.75 -4.02 -25.51
C TYR A 294 5.06 -4.15 -24.72
N LEU A 295 6.20 -4.29 -25.38
CA LEU A 295 7.50 -4.31 -24.73
C LEU A 295 7.79 -2.98 -24.02
N LEU A 296 7.51 -1.85 -24.69
CA LEU A 296 7.66 -0.52 -24.12
C LEU A 296 6.74 -0.32 -22.92
N LEU A 297 5.46 -0.66 -23.06
CA LEU A 297 4.50 -0.56 -21.96
C LEU A 297 4.95 -1.42 -20.79
N ASN A 298 5.34 -2.67 -21.02
CA ASN A 298 5.88 -3.54 -19.97
C ASN A 298 7.08 -2.91 -19.24
N ALA A 299 8.03 -2.33 -19.97
CA ALA A 299 9.18 -1.64 -19.36
C ALA A 299 8.75 -0.43 -18.52
N VAL A 300 7.79 0.36 -18.99
CA VAL A 300 7.26 1.53 -18.27
C VAL A 300 6.46 1.11 -17.03
N TYR A 301 5.63 0.07 -17.11
CA TYR A 301 4.91 -0.49 -15.96
C TYR A 301 5.86 -1.10 -14.94
N TRP A 302 6.90 -1.80 -15.39
CA TRP A 302 7.96 -2.29 -14.52
C TRP A 302 8.68 -1.15 -13.79
N PHE A 303 9.03 -0.08 -14.50
CA PHE A 303 9.64 1.11 -13.88
C PHE A 303 8.70 1.75 -12.86
N ALA A 304 7.40 1.84 -13.16
CA ALA A 304 6.41 2.35 -12.23
C ALA A 304 6.26 1.48 -10.97
N ALA A 305 6.44 0.16 -11.09
CA ALA A 305 6.42 -0.77 -9.97
C ALA A 305 7.64 -0.63 -9.05
N LEU A 306 8.74 -0.03 -9.52
CA LEU A 306 9.92 0.25 -8.71
C LEU A 306 9.80 1.54 -7.89
N LEU A 307 8.83 2.39 -8.19
CA LEU A 307 8.65 3.65 -7.48
C LEU A 307 8.12 3.39 -6.06
N PRO A 308 8.56 4.18 -5.07
CA PRO A 308 8.17 3.96 -3.69
C PRO A 308 6.68 4.24 -3.47
N SER A 309 6.04 3.55 -2.52
CA SER A 309 4.62 3.72 -2.16
C SER A 309 4.16 5.17 -1.99
N LYS A 310 5.05 6.05 -1.51
CA LYS A 310 4.82 7.50 -1.34
C LYS A 310 4.46 8.24 -2.64
N THR A 311 4.84 7.72 -3.82
CA THR A 311 4.46 8.34 -5.11
C THR A 311 3.04 7.98 -5.55
N HIS A 312 2.49 6.87 -5.03
CA HIS A 312 1.17 6.38 -5.45
C HIS A 312 0.05 6.91 -4.56
N TRP A 313 0.33 7.05 -3.26
CA TRP A 313 -0.70 7.25 -2.24
C TRP A 313 -0.56 8.57 -1.48
N GLU A 314 -1.71 9.15 -1.14
CA GLU A 314 -1.88 10.22 -0.17
C GLU A 314 -2.74 9.72 0.99
N PHE A 315 -2.33 10.05 2.21
CA PHE A 315 -3.02 9.70 3.45
C PHE A 315 -3.48 11.00 4.13
N PRO A 316 -4.59 11.61 3.69
CA PRO A 316 -4.98 12.94 4.16
C PRO A 316 -5.39 12.94 5.65
N ARG A 317 -5.83 11.78 6.16
CA ARG A 317 -6.34 11.59 7.52
C ARG A 317 -5.23 11.52 8.58
N TYR A 318 -4.01 11.14 8.22
CA TYR A 318 -2.93 10.88 9.17
C TYR A 318 -1.73 11.78 8.92
N GLN A 319 -1.10 12.21 10.01
CA GLN A 319 0.21 12.84 10.01
C GLN A 319 1.14 11.95 10.82
N TRP A 320 2.36 11.75 10.31
CA TRP A 320 3.36 10.98 11.02
C TRP A 320 4.72 11.63 10.99
N GLU A 321 5.44 11.47 12.09
CA GLU A 321 6.76 12.00 12.31
C GLU A 321 7.68 10.87 12.77
N ASP A 322 8.91 10.86 12.27
CA ASP A 322 9.95 9.98 12.77
C ASP A 322 10.56 10.61 14.03
N VAL A 323 10.28 10.00 15.18
CA VAL A 323 10.74 10.43 16.50
C VAL A 323 11.77 9.42 17.01
N THR A 324 12.46 8.71 16.11
CA THR A 324 13.47 7.72 16.47
C THR A 324 14.57 8.39 17.31
N PRO A 325 14.79 7.92 18.56
CA PRO A 325 15.87 8.41 19.40
C PRO A 325 17.25 8.27 18.76
N GLU A 326 18.18 9.17 19.08
CA GLU A 326 19.54 9.13 18.52
C GLU A 326 20.27 7.81 18.83
N ASP A 327 20.00 7.18 19.97
CA ASP A 327 20.58 5.90 20.39
C ASP A 327 19.98 4.68 19.69
N ALA A 328 18.81 4.83 19.08
CA ALA A 328 18.14 3.80 18.28
C ALA A 328 18.38 3.99 16.76
N ARG A 329 18.94 5.13 16.36
CA ARG A 329 19.12 5.47 14.95
C ARG A 329 20.28 4.67 14.35
N ASN A 330 20.05 4.08 13.17
CA ASN A 330 21.04 3.33 12.41
C ASN A 330 21.65 2.14 13.18
N MET A 331 20.86 1.46 14.02
CA MET A 331 21.34 0.32 14.83
C MET A 331 21.82 -0.87 14.00
N TYR A 332 21.43 -0.92 12.72
CA TYR A 332 21.91 -1.93 11.79
C TYR A 332 23.42 -1.81 11.49
N ARG A 333 24.04 -0.64 11.77
CA ARG A 333 25.48 -0.43 11.56
C ARG A 333 26.27 -0.82 12.81
N ASP A 334 27.37 -1.54 12.59
CA ASP A 334 28.35 -1.79 13.64
C ASP A 334 29.04 -0.47 14.00
N THR A 335 28.63 0.15 15.11
CA THR A 335 29.00 1.53 15.46
C THR A 335 30.09 1.56 16.54
N THR A 336 30.29 0.46 17.26
CA THR A 336 31.25 0.37 18.36
C THR A 336 31.94 -0.98 18.27
N GLY A 337 33.26 -1.01 18.14
CA GLY A 337 34.07 -2.24 17.97
C GLY A 337 34.08 -3.22 19.16
N GLY A 338 33.06 -3.18 20.03
CA GLY A 338 32.80 -4.15 21.10
C GLY A 338 31.58 -5.03 20.81
N ASP A 339 31.45 -6.15 21.54
CA ASP A 339 30.42 -7.17 21.27
C ASP A 339 28.97 -6.67 21.49
N SER A 340 28.79 -5.63 22.31
CA SER A 340 27.52 -4.89 22.50
C SER A 340 27.14 -3.98 21.33
N GLY A 341 28.11 -3.66 20.46
CA GLY A 341 27.95 -2.81 19.28
C GLY A 341 27.40 -3.50 18.06
N ARG A 342 27.44 -4.83 18.06
CA ARG A 342 26.96 -5.64 16.94
C ARG A 342 25.44 -5.62 16.85
N PRO A 343 24.87 -5.63 15.65
CA PRO A 343 23.43 -5.73 15.46
C PRO A 343 22.96 -7.10 15.96
N SER A 344 22.08 -7.11 16.96
CA SER A 344 21.56 -8.34 17.55
C SER A 344 20.10 -8.20 17.91
N PHE A 345 19.36 -9.31 17.86
CA PHE A 345 17.94 -9.35 18.22
C PHE A 345 17.70 -8.90 19.67
N THR A 346 18.60 -9.26 20.59
CA THR A 346 18.45 -8.87 22.00
C THR A 346 18.62 -7.37 22.19
N ARG A 347 19.52 -6.74 21.43
CA ARG A 347 19.70 -5.28 21.44
C ARG A 347 18.49 -4.56 20.88
N SER A 348 17.97 -5.01 19.74
CA SER A 348 16.76 -4.41 19.14
C SER A 348 15.53 -4.61 20.03
N LEU A 349 15.40 -5.78 20.66
CA LEU A 349 14.34 -6.06 21.64
C LEU A 349 14.46 -5.17 22.89
N TRP A 350 15.66 -5.04 23.47
CA TRP A 350 15.90 -4.17 24.61
C TRP A 350 15.53 -2.72 24.30
N LYS A 351 15.97 -2.17 23.16
CA LYS A 351 15.63 -0.81 22.76
C LYS A 351 14.14 -0.62 22.48
N ALA A 352 13.46 -1.62 21.92
CA ALA A 352 12.00 -1.57 21.77
C ALA A 352 11.28 -1.58 23.14
N ILE A 353 11.76 -2.35 24.12
CA ILE A 353 11.24 -2.36 25.50
C ILE A 353 11.47 -1.01 26.19
N LEU A 354 12.67 -0.44 26.04
CA LEU A 354 13.04 0.88 26.57
C LEU A 354 12.10 1.99 26.05
N GLU A 355 11.73 1.93 24.77
CA GLU A 355 10.83 2.92 24.16
C GLU A 355 9.36 2.73 24.50
N THR A 356 8.93 1.49 24.75
CA THR A 356 7.53 1.15 25.11
C THR A 356 7.26 1.17 26.62
N LYS A 357 8.32 1.08 27.44
CA LYS A 357 8.26 0.99 28.91
C LYS A 357 7.39 -0.16 29.45
N SER A 358 7.19 -1.20 28.65
CA SER A 358 6.34 -2.35 28.99
C SER A 358 6.86 -3.60 28.30
N VAL A 359 6.78 -4.74 28.99
CA VAL A 359 7.11 -6.05 28.39
C VAL A 359 5.87 -6.90 28.09
N ALA A 360 4.68 -6.40 28.39
CA ALA A 360 3.41 -7.12 28.19
C ALA A 360 3.22 -7.54 26.72
N TRP A 361 3.60 -6.68 25.79
CA TRP A 361 3.53 -6.96 24.35
C TRP A 361 4.53 -8.04 23.91
N VAL A 362 5.70 -8.13 24.56
CA VAL A 362 6.71 -9.17 24.28
C VAL A 362 6.17 -10.54 24.63
N ARG A 363 5.52 -10.63 25.81
CA ARG A 363 4.89 -11.86 26.33
C ARG A 363 3.70 -12.29 25.46
N LYS A 364 2.78 -11.36 25.14
CA LYS A 364 1.60 -11.65 24.32
C LYS A 364 1.95 -11.93 22.86
N GLY A 365 2.93 -11.24 22.31
CA GLY A 365 3.36 -11.35 20.91
C GLY A 365 4.29 -12.51 20.60
N GLY A 366 4.75 -13.27 21.61
CA GLY A 366 5.72 -14.35 21.42
C GLY A 366 7.05 -13.86 20.85
N ALA A 367 7.50 -12.67 21.25
CA ALA A 367 8.78 -12.12 20.79
C ALA A 367 9.98 -12.83 21.43
N ALA A 368 9.81 -13.35 22.65
CA ALA A 368 10.81 -14.14 23.38
C ALA A 368 10.24 -15.51 23.79
N PRO A 369 11.08 -16.54 23.96
CA PRO A 369 10.65 -17.84 24.48
C PRO A 369 10.01 -17.72 25.87
N ASN A 370 8.90 -18.42 26.09
CA ASN A 370 8.24 -18.46 27.40
C ASN A 370 8.99 -19.44 28.33
N THR A 371 10.16 -19.03 28.79
CA THR A 371 10.98 -19.78 29.76
C THR A 371 11.20 -18.95 31.02
N PRO A 372 11.38 -19.57 32.20
CA PRO A 372 11.62 -18.85 33.45
C PRO A 372 12.86 -17.94 33.40
N ALA A 373 13.89 -18.33 32.64
CA ALA A 373 15.10 -17.53 32.44
C ALA A 373 14.79 -16.24 31.64
N TRP A 374 14.09 -16.35 30.51
CA TRP A 374 13.67 -15.19 29.73
C TRP A 374 12.69 -14.29 30.48
N ASN A 375 11.77 -14.86 31.27
CA ASN A 375 10.84 -14.07 32.08
C ASN A 375 11.58 -13.20 33.10
N ARG A 376 12.58 -13.76 33.80
CA ARG A 376 13.46 -13.00 34.72
C ARG A 376 14.21 -11.87 34.00
N TRP A 377 14.74 -12.13 32.81
CA TRP A 377 15.40 -11.10 32.01
C TRP A 377 14.43 -9.99 31.58
N LEU A 378 13.21 -10.34 31.19
CA LEU A 378 12.17 -9.38 30.83
C LEU A 378 11.72 -8.53 32.03
N ASP A 379 11.62 -9.09 33.23
CA ASP A 379 11.27 -8.34 34.45
C ASP A 379 12.37 -7.30 34.80
N LEU A 380 13.64 -7.70 34.67
CA LEU A 380 14.78 -6.78 34.83
C LEU A 380 14.78 -5.69 33.75
N ALA A 381 14.47 -6.05 32.50
CA ALA A 381 14.35 -5.10 31.42
C ALA A 381 13.20 -4.11 31.66
N GLU A 382 12.04 -4.57 32.11
CA GLU A 382 10.90 -3.71 32.43
C GLU A 382 11.24 -2.68 33.51
N SER A 383 11.90 -3.13 34.58
CA SER A 383 12.34 -2.26 35.67
C SER A 383 13.30 -1.18 35.19
N ASN A 384 14.36 -1.57 34.44
CA ASN A 384 15.32 -0.61 33.89
C ASN A 384 14.71 0.34 32.84
N ALA A 385 13.71 -0.12 32.08
CA ALA A 385 13.00 0.70 31.10
C ALA A 385 12.10 1.75 31.77
N GLN A 386 11.47 1.41 32.90
CA GLN A 386 10.71 2.36 33.72
C GLN A 386 11.63 3.44 34.30
N ASP A 387 12.80 3.04 34.79
CA ASP A 387 13.85 3.94 35.30
C ASP A 387 14.57 4.72 34.18
N SER A 388 14.25 4.45 32.91
CA SER A 388 14.87 5.07 31.72
C SER A 388 16.41 4.91 31.67
N ASN A 389 16.92 3.82 32.26
CA ASN A 389 18.35 3.50 32.30
C ASN A 389 18.82 3.00 30.93
N ARG A 390 19.44 3.87 30.13
CA ARG A 390 19.85 3.56 28.75
C ARG A 390 21.11 2.69 28.66
N ASP A 391 21.96 2.74 29.68
CA ASP A 391 23.30 2.14 29.70
C ASP A 391 23.34 0.77 30.41
N TRP A 392 22.17 0.19 30.68
CA TRP A 392 22.08 -1.13 31.29
C TRP A 392 22.79 -2.20 30.43
N PRO A 393 23.72 -3.02 30.98
CA PRO A 393 24.43 -4.07 30.25
C PRO A 393 23.53 -5.29 29.98
N PHE A 394 22.51 -5.10 29.14
CA PHE A 394 21.46 -6.07 28.84
C PHE A 394 21.99 -7.39 28.23
N MET A 395 23.12 -7.35 27.51
CA MET A 395 23.76 -8.55 26.92
C MET A 395 24.44 -9.41 27.97
N GLU A 396 25.20 -8.80 28.88
CA GLU A 396 25.89 -9.52 29.95
C GLU A 396 24.88 -10.16 30.91
N GLU A 397 23.83 -9.43 31.26
CA GLU A 397 22.75 -9.95 32.11
C GLU A 397 21.99 -11.09 31.42
N LYS A 398 21.75 -10.99 30.11
CA LYS A 398 21.19 -12.12 29.36
C LYS A 398 22.11 -13.33 29.43
N GLN A 399 23.42 -13.14 29.22
CA GLN A 399 24.38 -14.23 29.24
C GLN A 399 24.46 -14.89 30.62
N LYS A 400 24.35 -14.14 31.72
CA LYS A 400 24.33 -14.68 33.09
C LYS A 400 23.07 -15.49 33.41
N ILE A 401 21.93 -15.13 32.83
CA ILE A 401 20.62 -15.72 33.18
C ILE A 401 20.25 -16.88 32.24
N VAL A 402 20.61 -16.76 30.97
CA VAL A 402 20.17 -17.66 29.87
C VAL A 402 21.33 -18.51 29.34
N GLY A 403 22.57 -18.01 29.41
CA GLY A 403 23.77 -18.77 29.07
C GLY A 403 24.21 -19.64 30.22
#